data_AF-A0A931HKX0-F1
#
_entry.id   AF-A0A931HKX0-F1
#
_cell.length_a   1.000
_cell.length_b   1.000
_cell.length_c   1.000
_cell.angle_alpha   90.00
_cell.angle_beta   90.00
_cell.angle_gamma   90.00
#
_symmetry.space_group_name_H-M   'P 1'
#
loop_
_entity.id
_entity.type
_entity.pdbx_description
1 polymer ?
#
loop_
_entity_poly.entity_id
_entity_poly.type
_entity_poly.pdbx_seq_one_letter_code
_entity_poly.pdbx_strand_id
1 'polypeptide(L)' 'MAQRHEFETLSSRRVYTGAIVSLRVDEVRMPDGHAVQREVVEHHGAVAVAAVDDRDRLALVHQYRHPLGHRLWEL' A
#
# COMPACT_ATOMS: atom_id res chain seq x y z
N MET A 1 -24.63 18.60 -13.91
CA MET A 1 -24.32 17.14 -13.93
C MET A 1 -22.83 17.01 -13.66
N ALA A 2 -22.43 16.68 -12.43
CA ALA A 2 -21.00 16.52 -12.11
C ALA A 2 -20.48 15.29 -12.90
N GLN A 3 -19.39 15.48 -13.65
CA GLN A 3 -18.79 14.42 -14.44
C GLN A 3 -18.37 13.29 -13.49
N ARG A 4 -18.93 12.09 -13.71
CA ARG A 4 -18.71 10.92 -12.85
C ARG A 4 -17.24 10.52 -13.01
N HIS A 5 -16.46 10.56 -11.93
CA HIS A 5 -15.04 10.21 -11.94
C HIS A 5 -14.89 8.69 -11.96
N GLU A 6 -15.27 8.08 -13.09
CA GLU A 6 -15.13 6.65 -13.30
C GLU A 6 -13.77 6.33 -13.88
N PHE A 7 -13.17 5.29 -13.33
CA PHE A 7 -11.91 4.73 -13.80
C PHE A 7 -12.18 3.28 -14.18
N GLU A 8 -11.68 2.87 -15.33
CA GLU A 8 -11.82 1.51 -15.82
C GLU A 8 -10.43 0.92 -16.07
N THR A 9 -10.12 -0.21 -15.44
CA THR A 9 -8.90 -0.96 -15.74
C THR A 9 -9.08 -1.69 -17.07
N LEU A 10 -8.33 -1.26 -18.08
CA LEU A 10 -8.34 -1.83 -19.44
C LEU A 10 -7.49 -3.08 -19.54
N SER A 11 -6.33 -3.07 -18.88
CA SER A 11 -5.43 -4.21 -18.82
C SER A 11 -4.64 -4.21 -17.52
N SER A 12 -4.14 -5.38 -17.13
CA SER A 12 -3.37 -5.54 -15.91
C SER A 12 -2.32 -6.63 -16.09
N ARG A 13 -1.10 -6.36 -15.66
CA ARG A 13 0.00 -7.34 -15.65
C ARG A 13 0.85 -7.23 -14.41
N ARG A 14 1.20 -8.36 -13.80
CA ARG A 14 2.27 -8.39 -12.79
C ARG A 14 3.63 -8.40 -13.48
N VAL A 15 4.49 -7.50 -13.05
CA VAL A 15 5.86 -7.35 -13.58
C VAL A 15 6.90 -7.88 -12.61
N TYR A 16 6.52 -8.01 -11.34
CA TYR A 16 7.33 -8.60 -10.29
C TYR A 16 6.43 -9.25 -9.24
N THR A 17 6.83 -10.42 -8.76
CA THR A 17 6.19 -11.14 -7.65
C THR A 17 7.26 -11.54 -6.64
N GLY A 18 7.21 -10.93 -5.46
CA GLY A 18 8.07 -11.26 -4.34
C GLY A 18 7.33 -12.03 -3.24
N ALA A 19 8.02 -12.29 -2.13
CA ALA A 19 7.45 -13.02 -1.01
C ALA A 19 6.35 -12.24 -0.25
N ILE A 20 6.50 -10.90 -0.15
CA ILE A 20 5.61 -10.04 0.65
C ILE A 20 4.82 -9.07 -0.23
N VAL A 21 5.47 -8.56 -1.29
CA VAL A 21 4.90 -7.57 -2.21
C VAL A 21 4.97 -8.04 -3.66
N SER A 22 4.02 -7.58 -4.47
CA SER A 22 4.05 -7.70 -5.94
C SER A 22 3.92 -6.33 -6.58
N LEU A 23 4.48 -6.17 -7.78
CA LEU A 23 4.31 -4.96 -8.60
C LEU A 23 3.42 -5.29 -9.79
N ARG A 24 2.30 -4.57 -9.89
CA ARG A 24 1.33 -4.67 -10.98
C ARG A 24 1.30 -3.36 -11.76
N VAL A 25 1.26 -3.47 -13.09
CA VAL A 25 1.10 -2.33 -13.99
C VAL A 25 -0.26 -2.46 -14.65
N ASP A 26 -1.13 -1.50 -14.36
CA ASP A 26 -2.48 -1.41 -14.90
C ASP A 26 -2.52 -0.31 -15.97
N GLU A 27 -3.24 -0.58 -17.06
CA GLU A 27 -3.68 0.46 -17.99
C GLU A 27 -5.09 0.89 -17.58
N VAL A 28 -5.29 2.18 -17.34
CA VAL A 28 -6.52 2.73 -16.78
C VAL A 28 -7.07 3.79 -17.73
N ARG A 29 -8.35 3.66 -18.10
CA ARG A 29 -9.12 4.71 -18.78
C ARG A 29 -9.52 5.76 -17.75
N MET A 30 -9.11 7.00 -18.00
CA MET A 30 -9.42 8.17 -17.20
C MET A 30 -10.82 8.70 -17.55
N PRO A 31 -11.45 9.53 -16.68
CA PRO A 31 -12.81 10.04 -16.90
C PRO A 31 -13.00 10.85 -18.20
N ASP A 32 -11.93 11.47 -18.69
CA ASP A 32 -11.85 12.22 -19.95
C ASP A 32 -11.48 11.33 -21.17
N GLY A 33 -11.42 10.01 -20.97
CA GLY A 33 -11.31 9.00 -22.03
C GLY A 33 -9.89 8.60 -22.41
N HIS A 34 -8.85 9.31 -21.96
CA HIS A 34 -7.47 8.91 -22.27
C HIS A 34 -7.01 7.73 -21.39
N ALA A 35 -6.11 6.91 -21.93
CA ALA A 35 -5.51 5.79 -21.21
C ALA A 35 -4.17 6.21 -20.57
N VAL A 36 -3.94 5.76 -19.34
CA VAL A 36 -2.70 5.98 -18.59
C VAL A 36 -2.22 4.71 -17.92
N GLN A 37 -0.91 4.60 -17.69
CA GLN A 37 -0.37 3.54 -16.86
C GLN A 37 -0.38 3.92 -15.38
N ARG A 38 -0.65 2.93 -14.53
CA ARG A 38 -0.56 3.00 -13.07
C ARG A 38 0.24 1.81 -12.54
N GLU A 39 1.28 2.11 -11.78
CA GLU A 39 2.04 1.11 -11.05
C GLU A 39 1.44 0.96 -9.65
N VAL A 40 1.13 -0.29 -9.27
CA VAL A 40 0.47 -0.63 -8.02
C VAL A 40 1.33 -1.64 -7.27
N VAL A 41 1.75 -1.28 -6.07
CA VAL A 41 2.36 -2.21 -5.13
C VAL A 41 1.26 -2.93 -4.38
N GLU A 42 1.13 -4.24 -4.62
CA GLU A 42 0.20 -5.12 -3.92
C GLU A 42 0.87 -5.67 -2.65
N HIS A 43 0.18 -5.57 -1.51
CA HIS A 43 0.62 -6.09 -0.22
C HIS A 43 -0.53 -6.89 0.43
N HIS A 44 -0.22 -7.93 1.20
CA HIS A 44 -1.19 -8.82 1.86
C HIS A 44 -2.05 -8.14 2.96
N GLY A 45 -1.97 -6.82 3.11
CA GLY A 45 -2.44 -6.11 4.30
C GLY A 45 -1.55 -6.34 5.52
N ALA A 46 -1.75 -5.53 6.56
CA ALA A 46 -1.05 -5.64 7.83
C ALA A 46 -1.98 -5.16 8.95
N VAL A 47 -1.67 -5.57 10.18
CA VAL A 47 -2.35 -5.11 11.39
C VAL A 47 -1.31 -4.59 12.38
N ALA A 48 -1.71 -3.65 13.21
CA ALA A 48 -0.94 -3.16 14.36
C ALA A 48 -1.85 -3.16 15.60
N VAL A 49 -1.28 -3.29 16.79
CA VAL A 49 -2.03 -3.37 18.04
C VAL A 49 -1.55 -2.30 19.00
N ALA A 50 -2.47 -1.45 19.45
CA ALA A 50 -2.20 -0.51 20.54
C ALA A 50 -2.58 -1.16 21.88
N ALA A 51 -1.60 -1.82 22.52
CA ALA A 51 -1.79 -2.43 23.84
C ALA A 51 -1.45 -1.41 24.95
N VAL A 52 -2.44 -1.07 25.78
CA VAL A 52 -2.31 -0.11 26.89
C VAL A 52 -2.46 -0.84 28.22
N ASP A 53 -1.56 -0.57 29.17
CA ASP A 53 -1.61 -1.14 30.51
C ASP A 53 -2.41 -0.27 31.50
N ASP A 54 -2.63 -0.78 32.73
CA ASP A 54 -3.36 -0.07 33.79
C ASP A 54 -2.73 1.25 34.26
N ARG A 55 -1.54 1.60 33.73
CA ARG A 55 -0.83 2.85 34.00
C ARG A 55 -0.81 3.78 32.78
N ASP A 56 -1.70 3.56 31.82
CA ASP A 56 -1.81 4.32 30.55
C ASP A 56 -0.52 4.30 29.70
N ARG A 57 0.27 3.22 29.77
CA ARG A 57 1.48 3.08 28.96
C ARG A 57 1.22 2.18 27.75
N LEU A 58 1.75 2.60 26.60
CA LEU A 58 1.66 1.89 25.34
C LEU A 58 2.86 0.95 25.14
N ALA A 59 2.61 -0.31 24.80
CA ALA A 59 3.65 -1.24 24.40
C ALA A 59 4.15 -0.90 22.98
N LEU A 60 5.48 -0.80 22.82
CA LEU A 60 6.14 -0.53 21.54
C LEU A 60 7.30 -1.51 21.33
N VAL A 61 7.61 -1.79 20.07
CA VAL A 61 8.81 -2.52 19.66
C VAL A 61 9.85 -1.56 19.07
N HIS A 62 11.14 -1.82 19.32
CA HIS A 62 12.24 -1.09 18.69
C HIS A 62 12.85 -1.93 17.56
N GLN A 63 12.21 -1.89 16.39
CA GLN A 63 12.49 -2.80 15.28
C GLN A 63 13.41 -2.18 14.23
N TYR A 64 14.39 -2.95 13.74
CA TYR A 64 15.23 -2.51 12.62
C TYR A 64 14.46 -2.61 11.30
N ARG A 65 14.44 -1.51 10.54
CA ARG A 65 13.85 -1.45 9.20
C ARG A 65 14.97 -1.30 8.18
N HIS A 66 15.32 -2.39 7.50
CA HIS A 66 16.37 -2.38 6.47
C HIS A 66 16.17 -1.28 5.40
N PRO A 67 14.95 -1.01 4.89
CA PRO A 67 14.74 0.08 3.93
C PRO A 67 15.14 1.48 4.44
N LEU A 68 15.19 1.68 5.76
CA LEU A 68 15.54 2.95 6.39
C LEU A 68 16.94 2.93 7.02
N GLY A 69 17.58 1.77 7.09
CA GLY A 69 18.93 1.61 7.64
C GLY A 69 19.06 1.81 9.15
N HIS A 70 17.96 1.99 9.90
CA HIS A 70 17.98 2.18 11.35
C HIS A 70 16.75 1.58 12.05
N ARG A 71 16.72 1.68 13.38
CA ARG A 71 15.61 1.17 14.20
C ARG A 71 14.54 2.23 14.41
N LEU A 72 13.29 1.81 14.37
CA LEU A 72 12.12 2.61 14.66
C LEU A 72 11.41 2.09 15.91
N TRP A 73 10.75 3.00 16.62
CA TRP A 73 9.70 2.62 17.57
C TRP A 73 8.40 2.42 16.81
N GLU A 74 7.79 1.24 16.94
CA GLU A 74 6.60 0.83 16.21
C GLU A 74 5.56 0.19 17.14
N LEU A 75 4.30 0.20 16.71
CA LEU A 75 3.19 -0.55 17.33
C LEU A 75 3.35 -2.06 17.05
#